data_AF-A0A2K1QMC4-F1
#
_entry.id   AF-A0A2K1QMC4-F1
#
_cell.length_a   1.000
_cell.length_b   1.000
_cell.length_c   1.000
_cell.angle_alpha   90.00
_cell.angle_beta   90.00
_cell.angle_gamma   90.00
#
_symmetry.space_group_name_H-M   'P 1'
#
loop_
_entity.id
_entity.type
_entity.pdbx_description
1 polymer ?
#
loop_
_entity_poly.entity_id
_entity_poly.type
_entity_poly.pdbx_seq_one_letter_code
_entity_poly.pdbx_strand_id
1 'polypeptide(L)'
;MAGIAFNYAEILHIGQATLAVYGIYNSYVAITNLRQYEEQTKKAAKWSNEADFQLQRTRSTQGAGMIAVVLSFGASLFLATSWHLIPRKFRVLASPAMLLVTLLARGHLYNFWKSRAKVPMVKGYNEAIDKTQTVIGVLQYLEYSWVLTSLVAGSLGYRKGEWS
;
A
#
# COMPACT_ATOMS: atom_id res chain seq x y z
N MET A 1 -12.96 30.33 -19.61
CA MET A 1 -13.10 29.25 -18.62
C MET A 1 -12.29 28.06 -19.10
N ALA A 2 -11.11 27.84 -18.52
CA ALA A 2 -10.32 26.65 -18.83
C ALA A 2 -10.99 25.45 -18.14
N GLY A 3 -11.65 24.59 -18.90
CA GLY A 3 -12.14 23.32 -18.37
C GLY A 3 -10.96 22.54 -17.82
N ILE A 4 -11.13 21.93 -16.64
CA ILE A 4 -10.17 20.99 -16.08
C ILE A 4 -10.15 19.77 -17.01
N ALA A 5 -9.34 19.82 -18.05
CA ALA A 5 -9.14 18.70 -18.96
C ALA A 5 -8.19 17.73 -18.26
N PHE A 6 -8.76 16.81 -17.48
CA PHE A 6 -7.99 15.72 -16.89
C PHE A 6 -7.37 14.88 -18.00
N ASN A 7 -6.07 14.70 -17.91
CA ASN A 7 -5.33 13.85 -18.82
C ASN A 7 -5.36 12.39 -18.34
N TYR A 8 -5.15 11.42 -19.23
CA TYR A 8 -5.24 9.99 -18.90
C TYR A 8 -4.34 9.60 -17.71
N ALA A 9 -3.14 10.17 -17.61
CA ALA A 9 -2.22 9.90 -16.51
C ALA A 9 -2.75 10.40 -15.17
N GLU A 10 -3.40 11.57 -15.15
CA GLU A 10 -3.98 12.15 -13.93
C GLU A 10 -5.18 11.31 -13.45
N ILE A 11 -6.03 10.84 -14.37
CA ILE A 11 -7.16 9.96 -14.03
C ILE A 11 -6.66 8.65 -13.41
N LEU A 12 -5.61 8.04 -13.99
CA LEU A 12 -5.01 6.82 -13.45
C LEU A 12 -4.45 7.06 -12.04
N HIS A 13 -3.75 8.17 -11.83
CA HIS A 13 -3.18 8.52 -10.53
C HIS A 13 -4.24 8.90 -9.48
N ILE A 14 -5.36 9.51 -9.87
CA ILE A 14 -6.50 9.74 -8.96
C ILE A 14 -7.08 8.39 -8.52
N GLY A 15 -7.28 7.45 -9.45
CA GLY A 15 -7.76 6.10 -9.13
C GLY A 15 -6.83 5.36 -8.16
N GLN A 16 -5.51 5.49 -8.36
CA GLN A 16 -4.50 4.97 -7.44
C GLN A 16 -4.58 5.60 -6.05
N ALA A 17 -4.77 6.92 -5.98
CA ALA A 17 -4.90 7.63 -4.72
C ALA A 17 -6.14 7.15 -3.95
N THR A 18 -7.29 7.02 -4.62
CA THR A 18 -8.53 6.50 -4.02
C THR A 18 -8.36 5.08 -3.50
N LEU A 19 -7.74 4.20 -4.30
CA LEU A 19 -7.46 2.83 -3.90
C LEU A 19 -6.51 2.77 -2.69
N ALA A 20 -5.48 3.62 -2.68
CA ALA A 20 -4.54 3.72 -1.57
C ALA A 20 -5.22 4.22 -0.27
N VAL A 21 -6.16 5.19 -0.35
CA VAL A 21 -6.97 5.61 0.81
C VAL A 21 -7.76 4.44 1.40
N TYR A 22 -8.36 3.60 0.56
CA TYR A 22 -9.04 2.39 1.02
C TYR A 22 -8.07 1.41 1.71
N GLY A 23 -6.85 1.26 1.18
CA GLY A 23 -5.77 0.49 1.82
C GLY A 23 -5.34 1.05 3.17
N ILE A 24 -5.20 2.37 3.29
CA ILE A 24 -4.87 3.07 4.54
C ILE A 24 -5.96 2.81 5.59
N TYR A 25 -7.23 2.95 5.20
CA TYR A 25 -8.35 2.68 6.11
C TYR A 25 -8.34 1.23 6.63
N ASN A 26 -8.16 0.23 5.76
CA ASN A 26 -8.10 -1.16 6.21
C ASN A 26 -6.85 -1.45 7.05
N SER A 27 -5.70 -0.84 6.73
CA SER A 27 -4.49 -0.93 7.56
C SER A 27 -4.71 -0.36 8.96
N TYR A 28 -5.39 0.78 9.06
CA TYR A 28 -5.74 1.39 10.34
C TYR A 28 -6.62 0.46 11.19
N VAL A 29 -7.66 -0.15 10.60
CA VAL A 29 -8.52 -1.10 11.33
C VAL A 29 -7.73 -2.34 11.76
N ALA A 30 -6.92 -2.93 10.86
CA ALA A 30 -6.10 -4.10 11.18
C ALA A 30 -5.13 -3.83 12.34
N ILE A 31 -4.39 -2.72 12.28
CA ILE A 31 -3.44 -2.31 13.32
C ILE A 31 -4.18 -2.04 14.64
N THR A 32 -5.30 -1.33 14.60
CA THR A 32 -6.08 -1.01 15.81
C THR A 32 -6.56 -2.30 16.48
N ASN A 33 -7.07 -3.25 15.70
CA ASN A 33 -7.52 -4.54 16.21
C ASN A 33 -6.37 -5.40 16.78
N LEU A 34 -5.19 -5.39 16.16
CA LEU A 34 -4.02 -6.11 16.69
C LEU A 34 -3.49 -5.48 17.98
N ARG A 35 -3.54 -4.14 18.09
CA ARG A 35 -3.07 -3.41 19.28
C ARG A 35 -3.85 -3.77 20.56
N GLN A 36 -5.11 -4.19 20.44
CA GLN A 36 -5.93 -4.64 21.58
C GLN A 36 -5.30 -5.84 22.30
N TYR A 37 -4.59 -6.68 21.55
CA TYR A 37 -3.96 -7.91 22.06
C TYR A 37 -2.48 -7.72 22.39
N GLU A 38 -1.87 -6.59 22.01
CA GLU A 38 -0.44 -6.35 22.23
C GLU A 38 -0.06 -6.37 23.70
N GLU A 39 -0.89 -5.88 24.62
CA GLU A 39 -0.54 -5.89 26.05
C GLU A 39 -0.42 -7.30 26.62
N GLN A 40 -1.28 -8.22 26.18
CA GLN A 40 -1.20 -9.64 26.56
C GLN A 40 0.04 -10.27 25.96
N THR A 41 0.31 -10.02 24.67
CA THR A 41 1.50 -10.53 23.98
C THR A 41 2.78 -9.97 24.57
N LYS A 42 2.83 -8.70 25.00
CA LYS A 42 3.98 -8.10 25.69
C LYS A 42 4.24 -8.75 27.04
N LYS A 43 3.19 -9.06 27.81
CA LYS A 43 3.35 -9.79 29.08
C LYS A 43 3.94 -11.18 28.83
N ALA A 44 3.46 -11.88 27.80
CA ALA A 44 4.01 -13.17 27.39
C ALA A 44 5.45 -13.06 26.87
N ALA A 45 5.78 -12.00 26.13
CA ALA A 45 7.12 -11.73 25.59
C ALA A 45 8.20 -11.56 26.67
N LYS A 46 7.83 -11.12 27.88
CA LYS A 46 8.77 -11.07 29.02
C LYS A 46 9.30 -12.44 29.44
N TRP A 47 8.56 -13.50 29.12
CA TRP A 47 8.84 -14.86 29.57
C TRP A 47 9.04 -15.84 28.39
N SER A 48 8.84 -15.40 27.15
CA SER A 48 8.93 -16.23 25.95
C SER A 48 9.51 -15.44 24.78
N ASN A 49 10.68 -15.88 24.31
CA ASN A 49 11.34 -15.33 23.12
C ASN A 49 10.47 -15.47 21.86
N GLU A 50 9.66 -16.53 21.79
CA GLU A 50 8.74 -16.72 20.65
C GLU A 50 7.64 -15.64 20.66
N ALA A 51 7.07 -15.33 21.83
CA ALA A 51 6.06 -14.27 21.93
C ALA A 51 6.62 -12.89 21.57
N ASP A 52 7.87 -12.58 21.97
CA ASP A 52 8.55 -11.35 21.57
C ASP A 52 8.80 -11.30 20.05
N PHE A 53 9.34 -12.38 19.48
CA PHE A 53 9.59 -12.49 18.05
C PHE A 53 8.30 -12.30 17.23
N GLN A 54 7.19 -12.90 17.65
CA GLN A 54 5.91 -12.76 16.98
C GLN A 54 5.34 -11.35 17.09
N LEU A 55 5.50 -10.68 18.24
CA LEU A 55 5.08 -9.30 18.44
C LEU A 55 5.84 -8.35 17.50
N GLN A 56 7.17 -8.46 17.47
CA GLN A 56 8.01 -7.65 16.60
C GLN A 56 7.67 -7.86 15.13
N ARG A 57 7.51 -9.13 14.71
CA ARG A 57 7.23 -9.45 13.32
C ARG A 57 5.84 -9.01 12.88
N THR A 58 4.85 -9.07 13.76
CA THR A 58 3.51 -8.52 13.49
C THR A 58 3.59 -7.02 13.25
N ARG A 59 4.30 -6.28 14.11
CA ARG A 59 4.46 -4.82 14.00
C ARG A 59 5.21 -4.41 12.74
N SER A 60 6.34 -5.04 12.44
CA SER A 60 7.12 -4.73 11.24
C SER A 60 6.32 -5.03 9.97
N THR A 61 5.59 -6.14 9.94
CA THR A 61 4.77 -6.53 8.78
C THR A 61 3.62 -5.54 8.54
N GLN A 62 2.83 -5.23 9.58
CA GLN A 62 1.73 -4.27 9.46
C GLN A 62 2.23 -2.86 9.14
N GLY A 63 3.33 -2.45 9.76
CA GLY A 63 3.99 -1.17 9.48
C GLY A 63 4.45 -1.06 8.03
N ALA A 64 5.11 -2.10 7.49
CA ALA A 64 5.55 -2.11 6.10
C ALA A 64 4.38 -1.97 5.11
N GLY A 65 3.27 -2.67 5.36
CA GLY A 65 2.05 -2.57 4.54
C GLY A 65 1.44 -1.18 4.57
N MET A 66 1.29 -0.61 5.77
CA MET A 66 0.78 0.74 5.97
C MET A 66 1.66 1.79 5.30
N ILE A 67 2.98 1.71 5.46
CA ILE A 67 3.93 2.62 4.84
C ILE A 67 3.82 2.54 3.31
N ALA A 68 3.74 1.34 2.74
CA ALA A 68 3.64 1.17 1.29
C ALA A 68 2.36 1.77 0.69
N VAL A 69 1.21 1.62 1.35
CA VAL A 69 -0.04 2.25 0.88
C VAL A 69 -0.01 3.77 1.06
N VAL A 70 0.60 4.30 2.13
CA VAL A 70 0.78 5.75 2.33
C VAL A 70 1.72 6.35 1.28
N LEU A 71 2.84 5.68 0.98
CA LEU A 71 3.75 6.09 -0.08
C LEU A 71 3.06 6.08 -1.44
N SER A 72 2.26 5.04 -1.72
CA SER A 72 1.47 4.96 -2.95
C SER A 72 0.46 6.10 -3.06
N PHE A 73 -0.26 6.39 -1.97
CA PHE A 73 -1.16 7.55 -1.90
C PHE A 73 -0.41 8.85 -2.20
N GLY A 74 0.68 9.13 -1.48
CA GLY A 74 1.46 10.35 -1.68
C GLY A 74 2.02 10.49 -3.10
N ALA A 75 2.61 9.43 -3.65
CA ALA A 75 3.14 9.42 -5.01
C ALA A 75 2.04 9.65 -6.05
N SER A 76 0.92 8.95 -5.92
CA SER A 76 -0.21 9.08 -6.84
C SER A 76 -0.85 10.48 -6.77
N LEU A 77 -1.08 11.03 -5.58
CA LEU A 77 -1.63 12.37 -5.41
C LEU A 77 -0.69 13.45 -5.96
N PHE A 78 0.61 13.28 -5.75
CA PHE A 78 1.61 14.18 -6.30
C PHE A 78 1.65 14.11 -7.83
N LEU A 79 1.63 12.91 -8.42
CA LEU A 79 1.62 12.74 -9.87
C LEU A 79 0.28 13.18 -10.51
N ALA A 80 -0.81 13.18 -9.76
CA ALA A 80 -2.11 13.69 -10.22
C ALA A 80 -2.18 15.22 -10.25
N THR A 81 -1.52 15.92 -9.30
CA THR A 81 -1.70 17.37 -9.10
C THR A 81 -0.48 18.21 -9.42
N SER A 82 0.72 17.63 -9.27
CA SER A 82 1.99 18.36 -9.13
C SER A 82 3.09 17.78 -10.00
N TRP A 83 2.76 16.96 -11.01
CA TRP A 83 3.72 16.27 -11.86
C TRP A 83 4.72 17.19 -12.57
N HIS A 84 4.32 18.43 -12.84
CA HIS A 84 5.11 19.45 -13.54
C HIS A 84 6.28 19.96 -12.69
N LEU A 85 6.25 19.76 -11.37
CA LEU A 85 7.31 20.18 -10.45
C LEU A 85 8.56 19.29 -10.50
N ILE A 86 8.46 18.09 -11.09
CA ILE A 86 9.58 17.16 -11.20
C ILE A 86 10.04 16.98 -12.65
N PRO A 87 11.38 16.87 -12.89
CA PRO A 87 11.91 16.57 -14.20
C PRO A 87 11.35 15.27 -14.77
N ARG A 88 11.17 15.23 -16.10
CA ARG A 88 10.61 14.10 -16.85
C ARG A 88 11.20 12.73 -16.45
N LYS A 89 12.52 12.64 -16.29
CA LYS A 89 13.23 11.39 -15.93
C LYS A 89 12.69 10.81 -14.61
N PHE A 90 12.55 11.64 -13.58
CA PHE A 90 12.03 11.21 -12.28
C PHE A 90 10.54 10.87 -12.34
N ARG A 91 9.78 11.56 -13.17
CA ARG A 91 8.35 11.28 -13.36
C ARG A 91 8.13 9.89 -13.97
N VAL A 92 8.90 9.55 -15.00
CA VAL A 92 8.83 8.23 -15.64
C VAL A 92 9.32 7.12 -14.69
N LEU A 93 10.31 7.40 -13.84
CA LEU A 93 10.82 6.44 -12.85
C LEU A 93 9.91 6.26 -11.62
N ALA A 94 9.01 7.20 -11.33
CA ALA A 94 8.16 7.14 -10.15
C ALA A 94 7.24 5.91 -10.16
N SER A 95 6.61 5.60 -11.30
CA SER A 95 5.72 4.43 -11.42
C SER A 95 6.44 3.09 -11.20
N PRO A 96 7.58 2.77 -11.86
CA PRO A 96 8.31 1.54 -11.61
C PRO A 96 8.93 1.48 -10.19
N ALA A 97 9.33 2.62 -9.61
CA ALA A 97 9.77 2.66 -8.21
C ALA A 97 8.63 2.27 -7.25
N MET A 98 7.42 2.81 -7.47
CA MET A 98 6.26 2.47 -6.65
C MET A 98 5.76 1.03 -6.86
N LEU A 99 5.91 0.50 -8.08
CA LEU A 99 5.69 -0.92 -8.34
C LEU A 99 6.59 -1.80 -7.46
N LEU A 100 7.88 -1.49 -7.37
CA LEU A 100 8.81 -2.25 -6.51
C LEU A 100 8.41 -2.16 -5.03
N VAL A 101 8.06 -0.97 -4.54
CA VAL A 101 7.62 -0.78 -3.15
C VAL A 101 6.37 -1.62 -2.84
N THR A 102 5.37 -1.58 -3.73
CA THR A 102 4.12 -2.33 -3.55
C THR A 102 4.33 -3.84 -3.62
N LEU A 103 5.13 -4.33 -4.58
CA LEU A 103 5.50 -5.75 -4.70
C LEU A 103 6.21 -6.28 -3.45
N LEU A 104 7.21 -5.56 -2.95
CA LEU A 104 7.98 -5.97 -1.76
C LEU A 104 7.08 -5.98 -0.52
N ALA A 105 6.26 -4.95 -0.33
CA ALA A 105 5.33 -4.88 0.79
C ALA A 105 4.27 -6.00 0.72
N ARG A 106 3.67 -6.25 -0.45
CA ARG A 106 2.70 -7.33 -0.62
C ARG A 106 3.35 -8.68 -0.34
N GLY A 107 4.54 -8.92 -0.88
CA GLY A 107 5.30 -10.14 -0.63
C GLY A 107 5.60 -10.34 0.86
N HIS A 108 5.98 -9.29 1.57
CA HIS A 108 6.23 -9.32 3.01
C HIS A 108 4.96 -9.64 3.82
N LEU A 109 3.84 -8.95 3.54
CA LEU A 109 2.56 -9.19 4.18
C LEU A 109 2.03 -10.60 3.91
N TYR A 110 1.96 -10.99 2.64
CA TYR A 110 1.43 -12.27 2.22
C TYR A 110 2.20 -13.42 2.86
N ASN A 111 3.53 -13.38 2.83
CA ASN A 111 4.34 -14.45 3.39
C ASN A 111 4.20 -14.58 4.91
N PHE A 112 3.97 -13.48 5.63
CA PHE A 112 3.75 -13.51 7.07
C PHE A 112 2.34 -14.01 7.44
N TRP A 113 1.31 -13.60 6.70
CA TRP A 113 -0.09 -13.87 7.04
C TRP A 113 -0.67 -15.14 6.42
N LYS A 114 -0.08 -15.69 5.35
CA LYS A 114 -0.60 -16.90 4.67
C LYS A 114 -0.68 -18.14 5.56
N SER A 115 0.17 -18.22 6.59
CA SER A 115 0.23 -19.36 7.53
C SER A 115 -0.48 -19.09 8.85
N ARG A 116 -1.16 -17.94 9.00
CA ARG A 116 -1.86 -17.58 10.23
C ARG A 116 -3.32 -17.99 10.13
N ALA A 117 -3.74 -18.87 11.02
CA ALA A 117 -5.12 -19.30 11.11
C ALA A 117 -5.95 -18.32 11.95
N LYS A 118 -7.23 -18.21 11.62
CA LYS A 118 -8.22 -17.56 12.48
C LYS A 118 -8.38 -18.36 13.77
N VAL A 119 -8.49 -17.66 14.89
CA VAL A 119 -8.68 -18.28 16.21
C VAL A 119 -10.16 -18.21 16.59
N PRO A 120 -10.80 -19.33 16.94
CA PRO A 120 -12.19 -19.31 17.41
C PRO A 120 -12.38 -18.32 18.55
N MET A 121 -13.50 -17.58 18.52
CA MET A 121 -13.92 -16.61 19.55
C MET A 121 -13.06 -15.34 19.70
N VAL A 122 -11.94 -15.19 18.98
CA VAL A 122 -11.11 -13.97 19.01
C VAL A 122 -11.45 -13.04 17.84
N LYS A 123 -12.61 -12.36 17.94
CA LYS A 123 -13.17 -11.56 16.84
C LYS A 123 -12.22 -10.47 16.31
N GLY A 124 -11.61 -9.67 17.19
CA GLY A 124 -10.71 -8.58 16.78
C GLY A 124 -9.49 -9.09 16.01
N TYR A 125 -8.87 -10.18 16.46
CA TYR A 125 -7.76 -10.80 15.76
C TYR A 125 -8.16 -11.32 14.37
N ASN A 126 -9.31 -12.01 14.28
CA ASN A 126 -9.80 -12.53 13.00
C ASN A 126 -10.16 -11.40 12.03
N GLU A 127 -10.75 -10.32 12.53
CA GLU A 127 -11.03 -9.13 11.73
C GLU A 127 -9.72 -8.47 11.26
N ALA A 128 -8.69 -8.41 12.12
CA ALA A 128 -7.39 -7.89 11.70
C ALA A 128 -6.75 -8.73 10.58
N ILE A 129 -6.88 -10.06 10.63
CA ILE A 129 -6.46 -10.93 9.53
C ILE A 129 -7.22 -10.57 8.26
N ASP A 130 -8.55 -10.48 8.32
CA ASP A 130 -9.39 -10.16 7.16
C ASP A 130 -9.03 -8.81 6.54
N LYS A 131 -8.89 -7.77 7.38
CA LYS A 131 -8.48 -6.43 6.94
C LYS A 131 -7.08 -6.44 6.34
N THR A 132 -6.18 -7.27 6.86
CA THR A 132 -4.84 -7.42 6.28
C THR A 132 -4.87 -8.10 4.92
N GLN A 133 -5.74 -9.11 4.73
CA GLN A 133 -5.96 -9.71 3.39
C GLN A 133 -6.54 -8.68 2.41
N THR A 134 -7.44 -7.81 2.86
CA THR A 134 -7.89 -6.66 2.05
C THR A 134 -6.72 -5.75 1.66
N VAL A 135 -5.81 -5.42 2.59
CA VAL A 135 -4.62 -4.60 2.28
C VAL A 135 -3.71 -5.30 1.27
N ILE A 136 -3.50 -6.61 1.37
CA ILE A 136 -2.75 -7.41 0.38
C ILE A 136 -3.40 -7.29 -1.00
N GLY A 137 -4.73 -7.41 -1.08
CA GLY A 137 -5.48 -7.22 -2.32
C GLY A 137 -5.35 -5.80 -2.87
N VAL A 138 -5.43 -4.78 -2.02
CA VAL A 138 -5.21 -3.37 -2.41
C VAL A 138 -3.80 -3.18 -2.98
N LEU A 139 -2.77 -3.72 -2.35
CA LEU A 139 -1.40 -3.67 -2.88
C LEU A 139 -1.30 -4.35 -4.25
N GLN A 140 -1.98 -5.47 -4.46
CA GLN A 140 -2.03 -6.14 -5.76
C GLN A 140 -2.70 -5.28 -6.85
N TYR A 141 -3.82 -4.63 -6.55
CA TYR A 141 -4.45 -3.71 -7.50
C TYR A 141 -3.58 -2.47 -7.76
N LEU A 142 -2.88 -1.97 -6.74
CA LEU A 142 -1.89 -0.90 -6.91
C LEU A 142 -0.75 -1.36 -7.82
N GLU A 143 -0.22 -2.58 -7.67
CA GLU A 143 0.79 -3.13 -8.58
C GLU A 143 0.32 -3.13 -10.05
N TYR A 144 -0.88 -3.66 -10.31
CA TYR A 144 -1.44 -3.65 -11.66
C TYR A 144 -1.60 -2.23 -12.22
N SER A 145 -2.04 -1.30 -11.39
CA SER A 145 -2.16 0.10 -11.80
C SER A 145 -0.80 0.76 -12.06
N TRP A 146 0.24 0.47 -11.27
CA TRP A 146 1.59 1.00 -11.47
C TRP A 146 2.27 0.42 -12.71
N VAL A 147 2.00 -0.86 -13.04
CA VAL A 147 2.39 -1.44 -14.33
C VAL A 147 1.70 -0.68 -15.47
N LEU A 148 0.39 -0.49 -15.38
CA LEU A 148 -0.38 0.22 -16.41
C LEU A 148 0.14 1.66 -16.60
N THR A 149 0.36 2.42 -15.52
CA THR A 149 0.90 3.78 -15.64
C THR A 149 2.32 3.79 -16.17
N SER A 150 3.16 2.82 -15.83
CA SER A 150 4.53 2.71 -16.37
C SER A 150 4.51 2.51 -17.89
N LEU A 151 3.64 1.61 -18.38
CA LEU A 151 3.50 1.34 -19.82
C LEU A 151 2.93 2.53 -20.57
N VAL A 152 1.85 3.13 -20.05
CA VAL A 152 1.16 4.26 -20.67
C VAL A 152 2.05 5.50 -20.66
N ALA A 153 2.63 5.86 -19.52
CA ALA A 153 3.48 7.05 -19.41
C ALA A 153 4.80 6.89 -20.17
N GLY A 154 5.39 5.68 -20.15
CA GLY A 154 6.60 5.37 -20.90
C GLY A 154 6.39 5.44 -22.42
N SER A 155 5.21 5.02 -22.91
CA SER A 155 4.93 4.98 -24.36
C SER A 155 4.33 6.28 -24.91
N LEU A 156 3.40 6.91 -24.18
CA LEU A 156 2.60 8.05 -24.65
C LEU A 156 2.99 9.38 -23.99
N GLY A 157 3.67 9.30 -22.86
CA GLY A 157 4.12 10.46 -22.09
C GLY A 157 3.21 10.65 -20.89
N TYR A 158 3.49 11.65 -20.07
CA TYR A 158 2.49 12.08 -19.12
C TYR A 158 1.40 12.89 -19.81
N ARG A 159 1.70 13.53 -20.96
CA ARG A 159 0.72 14.20 -21.83
C ARG A 159 0.81 13.76 -23.28
N LYS A 160 -0.35 13.70 -23.94
CA LYS A 160 -0.43 13.48 -25.40
C LYS A 160 0.49 14.46 -26.12
N GLY A 161 1.43 13.94 -26.90
CA GLY A 161 2.41 14.72 -27.64
C GLY A 161 3.65 15.17 -26.85
N GLU A 162 3.94 14.61 -25.67
CA GLU A 162 5.17 14.94 -24.92
C GLU A 162 6.43 14.25 -25.49
N TRP A 163 6.27 13.15 -26.25
CA TRP A 163 7.38 12.47 -26.93
C TRP A 163 7.61 12.93 -28.37
N SER A 164 6.64 13.60 -28.98
CA SER A 164 6.70 14.15 -30.35
C SER A 164 7.14 15.60 -30.35
#